data_AF-A0A520BHN7-F1
#
_entry.id   AF-A0A520BHN7-F1
#
_cell.length_a   1.000
_cell.length_b   1.000
_cell.length_c   1.000
_cell.angle_alpha   90.00
_cell.angle_beta   90.00
_cell.angle_gamma   90.00
#
_symmetry.space_group_name_H-M   'P 1'
#
loop_
_entity.id
_entity.type
_entity.pdbx_description
1 polymer ?
#
loop_
_entity_poly.entity_id
_entity_poly.type
_entity_poly.pdbx_seq_one_letter_code
_entity_poly.pdbx_strand_id
1 'polypeptide(L)' 'MKNKIGFNIVFAIIAFPIGLALSKEVDFESFTFRKPALGFLYLFTFILCIFLMLKKKKSTEQ' A
#
# COMPACT_ATOMS: atom_id res chain seq x y z
N MET A 1 17.39 -1.52 -22.51
CA MET A 1 17.13 -0.49 -21.48
C MET A 1 17.06 -1.17 -20.11
N LYS A 2 17.95 -0.83 -19.19
CA LYS A 2 18.15 -1.56 -17.93
C LYS A 2 17.38 -0.90 -16.77
N ASN A 3 16.07 -0.73 -16.93
CA ASN A 3 15.21 -0.29 -15.83
C ASN A 3 14.93 -1.50 -14.92
N LYS A 4 15.86 -1.82 -14.01
CA LYS A 4 15.52 -2.61 -12.81
C LYS A 4 14.73 -1.72 -11.86
N ILE A 5 13.54 -1.32 -12.28
CA ILE A 5 12.54 -0.79 -11.38
C ILE A 5 12.30 -1.92 -10.39
N GLY A 6 12.71 -1.71 -9.13
CA GLY A 6 12.59 -2.68 -8.04
C GLY A 6 11.15 -2.82 -7.57
N PHE A 7 10.21 -2.77 -8.49
CA PHE A 7 8.77 -2.81 -8.25
C PHE A 7 8.37 -4.24 -7.99
N ASN A 8 8.00 -4.50 -6.75
CA ASN A 8 7.53 -5.82 -6.37
C ASN A 8 6.06 -5.99 -6.77
N ILE A 9 5.83 -6.68 -7.89
CA ILE A 9 4.49 -6.97 -8.43
C ILE A 9 3.56 -7.63 -7.39
N VAL A 10 4.09 -8.45 -6.48
CA VAL A 10 3.28 -9.10 -5.44
C VAL A 10 2.66 -8.06 -4.50
N PHE A 11 3.46 -7.11 -4.03
CA PHE A 11 2.95 -6.03 -3.20
C PHE A 11 2.01 -5.10 -3.98
N ALA A 12 2.20 -4.93 -5.29
CA ALA A 12 1.26 -4.17 -6.13
C ALA A 12 -0.13 -4.83 -6.20
N ILE A 13 -0.16 -6.15 -6.42
CA ILE A 13 -1.41 -6.93 -6.49
C ILE A 13 -2.13 -6.93 -5.14
N ILE A 14 -1.42 -6.92 -4.01
CA ILE A 14 -2.01 -6.84 -2.66
C ILE A 14 -2.44 -5.40 -2.33
N ALA A 15 -1.63 -4.41 -2.68
CA ALA A 15 -1.95 -3.01 -2.41
C ALA A 15 -3.20 -2.55 -3.18
N PHE A 16 -3.44 -3.08 -4.38
CA PHE A 16 -4.59 -2.72 -5.21
C PHE A 16 -5.96 -2.91 -4.52
N PRO A 17 -6.35 -4.12 -4.05
CA PRO A 17 -7.61 -4.33 -3.35
C PRO A 17 -7.66 -3.60 -2.00
N ILE A 18 -6.53 -3.43 -1.29
CA ILE A 18 -6.49 -2.68 -0.04
C ILE A 18 -6.76 -1.20 -0.29
N GLY A 19 -6.18 -0.62 -1.35
CA GLY A 19 -6.45 0.75 -1.77
C GLY A 19 -7.92 0.95 -2.17
N LEU A 20 -8.51 -0.02 -2.88
CA LEU A 20 -9.94 -0.01 -3.21
C LEU A 20 -10.83 -0.07 -1.96
N ALA A 21 -10.46 -0.90 -0.97
CA ALA A 21 -11.19 -0.99 0.30
C ALA A 21 -11.06 0.30 1.11
N LEU A 22 -9.85 0.87 1.18
CA LEU A 22 -9.57 2.14 1.85
C LEU A 22 -10.39 3.28 1.25
N SER A 23 -10.46 3.37 -0.08
CA SER A 23 -11.25 4.38 -0.79
C SER A 23 -12.76 4.30 -0.51
N LYS A 24 -13.27 3.15 -0.04
CA LYS A 24 -14.68 2.99 0.34
C LYS A 24 -14.94 3.34 1.81
N GLU A 25 -13.91 3.26 2.65
CA GLU A 25 -13.98 3.60 4.08
C GLU A 25 -13.72 5.09 4.33
N VAL A 26 -12.97 5.76 3.45
CA VAL A 26 -12.77 7.22 3.52
C VAL A 26 -14.03 7.94 3.05
N ASP A 27 -14.59 8.75 3.94
CA ASP A 27 -15.54 9.78 3.59
C ASP A 27 -14.78 11.02 3.14
N PHE A 28 -14.82 11.31 1.83
CA PHE A 28 -14.10 12.44 1.24
C PHE A 28 -14.77 13.80 1.51
N GLU A 29 -16.00 13.82 2.00
CA GLU A 29 -16.71 15.05 2.35
C GLU A 29 -16.26 15.53 3.74
N SER A 30 -16.25 14.61 4.70
CA SER A 30 -15.86 14.90 6.10
C SER A 30 -14.40 14.55 6.43
N PHE A 31 -13.61 14.07 5.46
CA PHE A 31 -12.23 13.55 5.66
C PHE A 31 -12.11 12.58 6.83
N THR A 32 -13.14 11.76 7.03
CA THR A 32 -13.26 10.84 8.18
C THR A 32 -13.41 9.42 7.69
N PHE A 33 -12.88 8.46 8.45
CA PHE A 33 -13.14 7.04 8.20
C PHE A 33 -14.51 6.66 8.75
N ARG A 34 -15.36 6.07 7.92
CA ARG A 34 -16.66 5.53 8.34
C ARG A 34 -16.49 4.54 9.48
N LYS A 35 -15.47 3.68 9.40
CA LYS A 35 -15.04 2.81 10.50
C LYS A 35 -13.60 3.18 10.88
N PRO A 36 -13.38 4.01 11.91
CA PRO A 36 -12.05 4.53 12.22
C PRO A 36 -11.00 3.43 12.42
N ALA A 37 -11.30 2.39 13.21
CA ALA A 37 -10.36 1.30 13.43
C ALA A 37 -9.98 0.54 12.14
N LEU A 38 -10.96 0.21 11.29
CA LEU A 38 -10.73 -0.49 10.02
C LEU A 38 -10.04 0.40 8.99
N GLY A 39 -10.43 1.67 8.91
CA GLY A 39 -9.80 2.67 8.06
C GLY A 39 -8.32 2.87 8.39
N PHE A 40 -7.98 3.02 9.68
CA PHE A 40 -6.58 3.08 10.11
C PHE A 40 -5.81 1.80 9.77
N LEU A 41 -6.41 0.63 9.98
CA LEU A 41 -5.77 -0.65 9.65
C LEU A 41 -5.48 -0.77 8.15
N TYR A 42 -6.44 -0.43 7.29
CA TYR A 42 -6.26 -0.43 5.84
C TYR A 42 -5.23 0.61 5.39
N LEU A 43 -5.28 1.83 5.95
CA LEU A 43 -4.33 2.90 5.63
C LEU A 43 -2.90 2.47 5.99
N PHE A 44 -2.71 1.99 7.21
CA PHE A 44 -1.41 1.53 7.70
C PHE A 44 -0.88 0.37 6.85
N THR A 45 -1.71 -0.63 6.58
CA THR A 45 -1.33 -1.79 5.75
C THR A 45 -1.01 -1.37 4.32
N PHE A 46 -1.77 -0.44 3.74
CA PHE A 46 -1.54 0.09 2.41
C PHE A 46 -0.19 0.84 2.33
N ILE A 47 0.08 1.73 3.29
CA ILE A 47 1.37 2.44 3.37
C ILE A 47 2.53 1.46 3.52
N LEU A 48 2.40 0.44 4.37
CA LEU A 48 3.42 -0.61 4.51
C LEU A 48 3.64 -1.38 3.20
N CYS A 49 2.58 -1.75 2.49
CA CYS A 49 2.71 -2.43 1.19
C CYS A 49 3.45 -1.55 0.18
N ILE A 50 3.07 -0.28 0.04
CA ILE A 50 3.75 0.67 -0.85
C ILE A 50 5.20 0.88 -0.41
N PHE A 51 5.47 1.00 0.88
CA PHE A 51 6.82 1.12 1.41
C PHE A 51 7.67 -0.10 1.06
N LEU A 52 7.19 -1.33 1.28
CA LEU A 52 7.91 -2.56 0.96
C LEU A 52 8.07 -2.75 -0.56
N MET A 53 7.11 -2.27 -1.34
CA MET A 53 7.11 -2.31 -2.79
C MET A 53 8.13 -1.36 -3.42
N LEU A 54 8.31 -0.17 -2.83
CA LEU A 54 9.28 0.83 -3.28
C LEU A 54 10.66 0.65 -2.63
N LYS A 55 10.71 -0.02 -1.47
CA LYS A 55 11.96 -0.35 -0.79
C LYS A 55 12.76 -1.30 -1.66
N LYS A 56 13.72 -0.73 -2.37
CA LYS A 56 14.75 -1.47 -3.11
C LYS A 56 15.39 -2.47 -2.15
N LYS A 57 15.23 -3.78 -2.44
CA LYS A 57 16.07 -4.79 -1.82
C LYS A 57 17.51 -4.44 -2.19
N LYS A 58 18.29 -3.95 -1.21
CA LYS A 58 19.75 -4.04 -1.32
C LYS A 58 20.00 -5.54 -1.45
N SER A 59 20.68 -5.98 -2.51
CA SER A 59 21.14 -7.36 -2.62
C SER A 59 21.99 -7.59 -1.37
N THR A 60 21.40 -8.18 -0.33
CA THR A 60 22.20 -8.88 0.65
C THR A 60 22.50 -10.18 -0.05
N GLU A 61 23.55 -10.15 -0.88
CA GLU A 61 24.38 -11.34 -1.08
C GLU A 61 24.70 -11.83 0.34
N GLN A 62 24.05 -12.91 0.74
CA GLN A 62 24.56 -13.86 1.73
C GLN A 62 24.82 -15.14 0.97
#